data_AF-A0A060CHW0-F1
#
_entry.id   AF-A0A060CHW0-F1
#
_cell.length_a   1.000
_cell.length_b   1.000
_cell.length_c   1.000
_cell.angle_alpha   90.00
_cell.angle_beta   90.00
_cell.angle_gamma   90.00
#
_symmetry.space_group_name_H-M   'P 1'
#
loop_
_entity.id
_entity.type
_entity.pdbx_description
1 polymer ?
#
loop_
_entity_poly.entity_id
_entity_poly.type
_entity_poly.pdbx_seq_one_letter_code
_entity_poly.pdbx_strand_id
1 'polypeptide(L)'
;MAKQHTSSTPIAGIVSRVTAEMLDDQTYNLESGEFKMVTDEFLALEARSLRQYMALSDQCKDAYKQLILFPVQAMANLYDMYYSVAMNRKLSAEKDTVANIWADRAEACFKRDSLLCSDYNYNIAAGKWNHMMDQVHIGYNDWYPPVRNVMPRVIRVDS
;
A
#
# COMPACT_ATOMS: atom_id res chain seq x y z
N MET A 1 -9.27 -35.18 23.28
CA MET A 1 -8.31 -34.66 22.28
C MET A 1 -9.07 -33.75 21.32
N ALA A 2 -8.98 -32.43 21.52
CA ALA A 2 -9.67 -31.43 20.70
C ALA A 2 -8.75 -30.98 19.55
N LYS A 3 -9.31 -30.97 18.34
CA LYS A 3 -8.62 -30.64 17.09
C LYS A 3 -8.14 -29.19 17.11
N GLN A 4 -6.87 -28.98 16.74
CA GLN A 4 -6.27 -27.67 16.52
C GLN A 4 -7.04 -26.93 15.42
N HIS A 5 -7.47 -25.72 15.74
CA HIS A 5 -8.03 -24.76 14.80
C HIS A 5 -6.86 -24.19 13.99
N THR A 6 -6.64 -24.68 12.77
CA THR A 6 -5.68 -24.09 11.85
C THR A 6 -6.29 -22.80 11.31
N SER A 7 -5.76 -21.66 11.77
CA SER A 7 -6.06 -20.34 11.21
C SER A 7 -5.70 -20.34 9.72
N SER A 8 -6.70 -20.27 8.87
CA SER A 8 -6.59 -20.04 7.44
C SER A 8 -5.87 -18.71 7.20
N THR A 9 -4.69 -18.76 6.58
CA THR A 9 -3.92 -17.58 6.19
C THR A 9 -4.72 -16.76 5.17
N PRO A 10 -5.18 -15.53 5.47
CA PRO A 10 -6.09 -14.78 4.58
C PRO A 10 -5.42 -14.15 3.36
N ILE A 11 -4.08 -14.18 3.29
CA ILE A 11 -3.27 -13.29 2.43
C ILE A 11 -3.59 -13.47 0.94
N ALA A 12 -3.84 -14.70 0.48
CA ALA A 12 -4.13 -14.99 -0.93
C ALA A 12 -5.51 -14.48 -1.38
N GLY A 13 -6.44 -14.21 -0.45
CA GLY A 13 -7.81 -13.80 -0.76
C GLY A 13 -8.02 -12.29 -0.89
N ILE A 14 -7.02 -11.46 -0.55
CA ILE A 14 -7.15 -10.00 -0.53
C ILE A 14 -6.60 -9.38 -1.82
N VAL A 15 -5.46 -9.88 -2.34
CA VAL A 15 -4.80 -9.35 -3.55
C VAL A 15 -5.59 -9.65 -4.84
N SER A 16 -6.51 -10.63 -4.81
CA SER A 16 -7.36 -10.99 -5.96
C SER A 16 -8.64 -10.15 -6.09
N ARG A 17 -8.90 -9.20 -5.17
CA ARG A 17 -10.17 -8.46 -5.13
C ARG A 17 -10.15 -7.18 -5.94
N VAL A 18 -9.06 -6.42 -5.88
CA VAL A 18 -8.89 -5.13 -6.56
C VAL A 18 -7.43 -5.01 -7.00
N THR A 19 -7.18 -4.72 -8.28
CA THR A 19 -5.81 -4.48 -8.76
C THR A 19 -5.32 -3.12 -8.29
N ALA A 20 -4.00 -2.91 -8.27
CA ALA A 20 -3.42 -1.63 -7.83
C ALA A 20 -3.99 -0.42 -8.62
N GLU A 21 -4.24 -0.60 -9.91
CA GLU A 21 -4.74 0.42 -10.82
C GLU A 21 -6.21 0.76 -10.60
N MET A 22 -7.00 -0.17 -10.03
CA MET A 22 -8.43 0.01 -9.75
C MET A 22 -8.71 0.45 -8.31
N LEU A 23 -7.70 0.47 -7.44
CA LEU A 23 -7.87 0.91 -6.06
C LEU A 23 -7.92 2.44 -6.01
N ASP A 24 -8.94 2.94 -5.33
CA ASP A 24 -9.14 4.37 -5.06
C ASP A 24 -9.72 4.60 -3.65
N ASP A 25 -10.01 5.86 -3.33
CA ASP A 25 -10.55 6.24 -2.02
C ASP A 25 -12.04 5.90 -1.81
N GLN A 26 -12.72 5.38 -2.83
CA GLN A 26 -14.13 4.99 -2.79
C GLN A 26 -14.33 3.47 -2.87
N THR A 27 -13.25 2.71 -3.06
CA THR A 27 -13.27 1.26 -3.28
C THR A 27 -13.89 0.47 -2.13
N TYR A 28 -13.63 0.91 -0.88
CA TYR A 28 -14.17 0.28 0.32
C TYR A 28 -14.96 1.28 1.15
N ASN A 29 -15.97 0.78 1.87
CA ASN A 29 -16.82 1.65 2.67
C ASN A 29 -16.07 2.14 3.93
N LEU A 30 -16.03 3.47 4.11
CA LEU A 30 -15.36 4.11 5.24
C LEU A 30 -16.22 4.10 6.52
N GLU A 31 -17.54 4.21 6.39
CA GLU A 31 -18.50 4.31 7.51
C GLU A 31 -18.70 2.97 8.21
N SER A 32 -18.72 1.87 7.46
CA SER A 32 -18.79 0.51 8.00
C SER A 32 -17.50 0.07 8.69
N GLY A 33 -16.40 0.80 8.48
CA GLY A 33 -15.05 0.44 8.95
C GLY A 33 -14.34 -0.59 8.09
N GLU A 34 -14.93 -1.03 6.97
CA GLU A 34 -14.35 -2.02 6.06
C GLU A 34 -12.99 -1.56 5.52
N PHE A 35 -12.89 -0.31 5.05
CA PHE A 35 -11.63 0.19 4.49
C PHE A 35 -10.50 0.16 5.53
N LYS A 36 -10.82 0.56 6.77
CA LYS A 36 -9.85 0.52 7.87
C LYS A 36 -9.40 -0.92 8.14
N MET A 37 -10.34 -1.86 8.23
CA MET A 37 -10.06 -3.26 8.50
C MET A 37 -9.12 -3.87 7.44
N VAL A 38 -9.43 -3.67 6.16
CA VAL A 38 -8.58 -4.21 5.07
C VAL A 38 -7.20 -3.54 5.07
N THR A 39 -7.14 -2.23 5.32
CA THR A 39 -5.86 -1.50 5.44
C THR A 39 -5.02 -2.03 6.60
N ASP A 40 -5.62 -2.21 7.77
CA ASP A 40 -4.94 -2.76 8.96
C ASP A 40 -4.42 -4.18 8.71
N GLU A 41 -5.17 -5.02 7.98
CA GLU A 41 -4.74 -6.37 7.60
C GLU A 41 -3.48 -6.36 6.72
N PHE A 42 -3.41 -5.45 5.75
CA PHE A 42 -2.22 -5.27 4.92
C PHE A 42 -1.02 -4.73 5.70
N LEU A 43 -1.22 -3.75 6.58
CA LEU A 43 -0.15 -3.22 7.44
C LEU A 43 0.38 -4.29 8.41
N ALA A 44 -0.51 -5.11 8.98
CA ALA A 44 -0.13 -6.23 9.83
C ALA A 44 0.62 -7.32 9.03
N LEU A 45 0.24 -7.53 7.77
CA LEU A 45 0.96 -8.43 6.87
C LEU A 45 2.36 -7.91 6.54
N GLU A 46 2.50 -6.62 6.19
CA GLU A 46 3.80 -5.99 5.97
C GLU A 46 4.72 -6.18 7.18
N ALA A 47 4.23 -5.89 8.38
CA ALA A 47 5.02 -6.03 9.59
C ALA A 47 5.48 -7.48 9.82
N ARG A 48 4.66 -8.48 9.48
CA ARG A 48 5.05 -9.90 9.53
C ARG A 48 6.11 -10.24 8.49
N SER A 49 5.91 -9.82 7.24
CA SER A 49 6.86 -10.08 6.14
C SER A 49 8.23 -9.45 6.41
N LEU A 50 8.25 -8.22 6.96
CA LEU A 50 9.50 -7.55 7.31
C LEU A 50 10.24 -8.27 8.44
N ARG A 51 9.53 -8.70 9.50
CA ARG A 51 10.14 -9.49 10.58
C ARG A 51 10.76 -10.79 10.05
N GLN A 52 10.08 -11.48 9.14
CA GLN A 52 10.62 -12.69 8.53
C GLN A 52 11.86 -12.38 7.68
N TYR A 53 11.82 -11.33 6.85
CA TYR A 53 12.96 -10.89 6.04
C TYR A 53 14.22 -10.63 6.89
N MET A 54 14.05 -9.95 8.02
CA MET A 54 15.16 -9.64 8.93
C MET A 54 15.81 -10.88 9.55
N ALA A 55 15.06 -11.99 9.66
CA ALA A 55 15.54 -13.25 10.22
C ALA A 55 16.16 -14.20 9.18
N LEU A 56 16.06 -13.90 7.88
CA LEU A 56 16.60 -14.74 6.82
C LEU A 56 18.12 -14.59 6.69
N SER A 57 18.78 -15.66 6.23
CA SER A 57 20.15 -15.58 5.78
C SER A 57 20.27 -14.71 4.52
N ASP A 58 21.43 -14.09 4.33
CA ASP A 58 21.65 -13.16 3.21
C ASP A 58 21.43 -13.82 1.85
N GLN A 59 21.70 -15.12 1.70
CA GLN A 59 21.49 -15.83 0.43
C GLN A 59 20.00 -15.88 0.00
N CYS A 60 19.07 -15.80 0.96
CA CYS A 60 17.63 -15.85 0.70
C CYS A 60 16.99 -14.47 0.60
N LYS A 61 17.70 -13.40 1.00
CA LYS A 61 17.12 -12.06 1.13
C LYS A 61 16.64 -11.49 -0.20
N ASP A 62 17.40 -11.63 -1.28
CA ASP A 62 16.99 -11.10 -2.59
C ASP A 62 15.75 -11.81 -3.14
N ALA A 63 15.69 -13.14 -3.02
CA ALA A 63 14.54 -13.95 -3.44
C ALA A 63 13.29 -13.60 -2.62
N TYR A 64 13.45 -13.48 -1.30
CA TYR A 64 12.34 -13.11 -0.43
C TYR A 64 11.86 -11.67 -0.69
N LYS A 65 12.81 -10.75 -0.88
CA LYS A 65 12.50 -9.34 -1.09
C LYS A 65 11.71 -9.13 -2.38
N GLN A 66 12.13 -9.77 -3.47
CA GLN A 66 11.47 -9.60 -4.76
C GLN A 66 10.09 -10.31 -4.85
N LEU A 67 9.95 -11.49 -4.24
CA LEU A 67 8.76 -12.33 -4.40
C LEU A 67 7.69 -12.09 -3.33
N ILE A 68 8.10 -11.69 -2.12
CA ILE A 68 7.21 -11.62 -0.95
C ILE A 68 7.19 -10.22 -0.35
N LEU A 69 8.35 -9.70 0.07
CA LEU A 69 8.38 -8.45 0.84
C LEU A 69 7.90 -7.26 0.01
N PHE A 70 8.47 -7.06 -1.17
CA PHE A 70 8.12 -5.91 -2.01
C PHE A 70 6.64 -5.89 -2.40
N PRO A 71 6.04 -6.97 -2.96
CA PRO A 71 4.62 -6.94 -3.29
C PRO A 71 3.73 -6.65 -2.08
N VAL A 72 4.07 -7.19 -0.91
CA VAL A 72 3.34 -6.89 0.34
C VAL A 72 3.49 -5.43 0.74
N GLN A 73 4.70 -4.87 0.70
CA GLN A 73 4.98 -3.47 1.05
C GLN A 73 4.30 -2.50 0.10
N ALA A 74 4.35 -2.76 -1.21
CA ALA A 74 3.71 -1.95 -2.23
C ALA A 74 2.20 -1.91 -2.03
N MET A 75 1.55 -3.07 -1.88
CA MET A 75 0.10 -3.11 -1.63
C MET A 75 -0.29 -2.46 -0.30
N ALA A 76 0.43 -2.74 0.78
CA ALA A 76 0.14 -2.12 2.08
C ALA A 76 0.25 -0.59 2.03
N ASN A 77 1.28 -0.08 1.36
CA ASN A 77 1.45 1.36 1.14
C ASN A 77 0.31 1.97 0.31
N LEU A 78 -0.13 1.28 -0.74
CA LEU A 78 -1.19 1.75 -1.61
C LEU A 78 -2.56 1.80 -0.90
N TYR A 79 -2.88 0.77 -0.12
CA TYR A 79 -4.08 0.76 0.72
C TYR A 79 -4.06 1.87 1.77
N ASP A 80 -2.92 2.06 2.45
CA ASP A 80 -2.76 3.12 3.45
C ASP A 80 -2.88 4.52 2.82
N MET A 81 -2.35 4.71 1.60
CA MET A 81 -2.50 5.94 0.84
C MET A 81 -3.96 6.26 0.55
N TYR A 82 -4.71 5.33 -0.06
CA TYR A 82 -6.09 5.61 -0.45
C TYR A 82 -7.05 5.67 0.74
N TYR A 83 -6.79 4.89 1.80
CA TYR A 83 -7.50 5.07 3.07
C TYR A 83 -7.25 6.48 3.65
N SER A 84 -6.02 6.98 3.57
CA SER A 84 -5.68 8.34 4.00
C SER A 84 -6.38 9.41 3.16
N VAL A 85 -6.49 9.21 1.85
CA VAL A 85 -7.26 10.11 0.96
C VAL A 85 -8.74 10.10 1.33
N ALA A 86 -9.33 8.93 1.60
CA ALA A 86 -10.73 8.79 2.01
C ALA A 86 -11.00 9.53 3.34
N MET A 87 -10.13 9.33 4.34
CA MET A 87 -10.20 10.02 5.63
C MET A 87 -10.02 11.53 5.49
N ASN A 88 -9.06 11.97 4.67
CA ASN A 88 -8.84 13.38 4.38
C ASN A 88 -10.10 14.03 3.79
N ARG A 89 -10.74 13.41 2.79
CA ARG A 89 -11.97 13.93 2.17
C ARG A 89 -13.12 14.01 3.17
N LYS A 90 -13.33 12.95 3.96
CA LYS A 90 -14.37 12.91 4.99
C LYS A 90 -14.21 14.07 5.99
N LEU A 91 -13.05 14.16 6.62
CA LEU A 91 -12.79 15.16 7.67
C LEU A 91 -12.76 16.59 7.11
N SER A 92 -12.30 16.77 5.88
CA SER A 92 -12.34 18.09 5.22
C SER A 92 -13.76 18.57 4.97
N ALA A 93 -14.69 17.66 4.61
CA ALA A 93 -16.11 18.00 4.47
C ALA A 93 -16.73 18.44 5.81
N GLU A 94 -16.22 17.91 6.92
CA GLU A 94 -16.58 18.26 8.29
C GLU A 94 -15.84 19.53 8.81
N LYS A 95 -14.94 20.10 8.01
CA LYS A 95 -14.03 21.21 8.38
C LYS A 95 -13.15 20.89 9.60
N ASP A 96 -12.83 19.62 9.79
CA ASP A 96 -11.93 19.19 10.85
C ASP A 96 -10.46 19.30 10.39
N THR A 97 -9.66 20.06 11.13
CA THR A 97 -8.22 20.23 10.88
C THR A 97 -7.42 18.94 10.96
N VAL A 98 -7.94 17.88 11.60
CA VAL A 98 -7.34 16.53 11.59
C VAL A 98 -7.21 16.00 10.16
N ALA A 99 -8.01 16.49 9.21
CA ALA A 99 -7.84 16.19 7.78
C ALA A 99 -6.40 16.44 7.28
N ASN A 100 -5.70 17.44 7.83
CA ASN A 100 -4.33 17.77 7.44
C ASN A 100 -3.34 16.64 7.78
N ILE A 101 -3.56 15.92 8.88
CA ILE A 101 -2.72 14.76 9.26
C ILE A 101 -2.86 13.65 8.22
N TRP A 102 -4.07 13.42 7.73
CA TRP A 102 -4.32 12.42 6.68
C TRP A 102 -3.77 12.85 5.32
N ALA A 103 -3.78 14.15 5.03
CA ALA A 103 -3.11 14.68 3.84
C ALA A 103 -1.59 14.42 3.89
N ASP A 104 -0.94 14.70 5.02
CA ASP A 104 0.49 14.41 5.22
C ASP A 104 0.79 12.91 5.06
N ARG A 105 -0.09 12.06 5.58
CA ARG A 105 0.05 10.61 5.46
C ARG A 105 -0.05 10.14 4.00
N ALA A 106 -1.02 10.64 3.24
CA ALA A 106 -1.14 10.30 1.82
C ALA A 106 0.09 10.74 1.01
N GLU A 107 0.63 11.94 1.28
CA GLU A 107 1.88 12.43 0.67
C GLU A 107 3.08 11.55 1.02
N ALA A 108 3.18 11.14 2.30
CA ALA A 108 4.23 10.24 2.76
C ALA A 108 4.15 8.86 2.08
N CYS A 109 2.95 8.29 1.93
CA CYS A 109 2.74 7.02 1.23
C CYS A 109 3.10 7.14 -0.26
N PHE A 110 2.70 8.22 -0.93
CA PHE A 110 3.07 8.46 -2.32
C PHE A 110 4.59 8.56 -2.51
N LYS A 111 5.28 9.27 -1.61
CA LYS A 111 6.75 9.30 -1.61
C LYS A 111 7.35 7.91 -1.35
N ARG A 112 6.82 7.18 -0.38
CA ARG A 112 7.29 5.84 -0.02
C ARG A 112 7.16 4.85 -1.18
N ASP A 113 6.10 4.94 -1.98
CA ASP A 113 5.90 4.15 -3.18
C ASP A 113 7.10 4.26 -4.14
N SER A 114 7.50 5.50 -4.45
CA SER A 114 8.65 5.76 -5.32
C SER A 114 9.97 5.19 -4.76
N LEU A 115 10.14 5.21 -3.44
CA LEU A 115 11.31 4.64 -2.76
C LEU A 115 11.32 3.11 -2.83
N LEU A 116 10.17 2.47 -2.66
CA LEU A 116 10.04 1.01 -2.80
C LEU A 116 10.38 0.57 -4.22
N CYS A 117 9.84 1.26 -5.24
CA CYS A 117 10.11 0.95 -6.65
C CYS A 117 11.60 1.16 -6.99
N SER A 118 12.20 2.27 -6.52
CA SER A 118 13.63 2.54 -6.67
C SER A 118 14.49 1.45 -6.01
N ASP A 119 14.14 1.03 -4.80
CA ASP A 119 14.88 0.00 -4.08
C ASP A 119 14.78 -1.37 -4.78
N TYR A 120 13.62 -1.69 -5.35
CA TYR A 120 13.46 -2.88 -6.19
C TYR A 120 14.38 -2.86 -7.41
N ASN A 121 14.34 -1.75 -8.16
CA ASN A 121 15.05 -1.62 -9.42
C ASN A 121 16.58 -1.62 -9.24
N TYR A 122 17.08 -0.94 -8.20
CA TYR A 122 18.52 -0.65 -8.10
C TYR A 122 19.26 -1.46 -7.03
N ASN A 123 18.57 -1.97 -5.99
CA ASN A 123 19.27 -2.58 -4.85
C ASN A 123 19.05 -4.09 -4.72
N ILE A 124 17.96 -4.66 -5.25
CA ILE A 124 17.74 -6.10 -5.21
C ILE A 124 18.71 -6.80 -6.16
N ALA A 125 19.40 -7.83 -5.68
CA ALA A 125 20.32 -8.64 -6.48
C ALA A 125 21.33 -7.79 -7.28
N ALA A 126 21.91 -6.78 -6.63
CA ALA A 126 22.85 -5.83 -7.22
C ALA A 126 22.31 -5.10 -8.48
N GLY A 127 21.02 -4.72 -8.46
CA GLY A 127 20.39 -3.95 -9.54
C GLY A 127 19.98 -4.78 -10.76
N LYS A 128 19.90 -6.11 -10.62
CA LYS A 128 19.50 -7.03 -11.71
C LYS A 128 18.15 -6.65 -12.34
N TRP A 129 17.24 -6.09 -11.56
CA TRP A 129 15.85 -5.84 -11.94
C TRP A 129 15.56 -4.38 -12.28
N ASN A 130 16.57 -3.64 -12.74
CA ASN A 130 16.38 -2.25 -13.15
C ASN A 130 15.24 -2.14 -14.19
N HIS A 131 14.39 -1.11 -14.04
CA HIS A 131 13.18 -0.83 -14.81
C HIS A 131 11.99 -1.79 -14.59
N MET A 132 12.09 -2.79 -13.72
CA MET A 132 10.99 -3.75 -13.50
C MET A 132 9.76 -3.09 -12.86
N MET A 133 9.96 -2.07 -12.01
CA MET A 133 8.90 -1.36 -11.28
C MET A 133 8.63 0.05 -11.81
N ASP A 134 8.93 0.31 -13.09
CA ASP A 134 8.67 1.62 -13.73
C ASP A 134 7.22 1.79 -14.21
N GLN A 135 6.42 0.72 -14.14
CA GLN A 135 5.01 0.76 -14.54
C GLN A 135 4.23 1.76 -13.68
N VAL A 136 3.46 2.62 -14.35
CA VAL A 136 2.53 3.56 -13.69
C VAL A 136 1.36 2.78 -13.10
N HIS A 137 1.01 3.07 -11.84
CA HIS A 137 -0.03 2.38 -11.08
C HIS A 137 -0.80 3.30 -10.11
N ILE A 138 -0.50 4.60 -10.07
CA ILE A 138 -1.21 5.59 -9.23
C ILE A 138 -1.74 6.74 -10.09
N GLY A 139 -3.01 7.10 -9.89
CA GLY A 139 -3.63 8.28 -10.50
C GLY A 139 -4.38 7.99 -11.80
N TYR A 140 -4.92 6.78 -11.95
CA TYR A 140 -5.84 6.45 -13.04
C TYR A 140 -7.15 7.21 -12.84
N ASN A 141 -7.46 8.09 -13.78
CA ASN A 141 -8.74 8.82 -13.83
C ASN A 141 -9.63 8.36 -15.00
N ASP A 142 -9.11 7.48 -15.86
CA ASP A 142 -9.76 6.88 -17.02
C ASP A 142 -9.03 5.55 -17.36
N TRP A 143 -9.47 4.84 -18.40
CA TRP A 143 -8.81 3.61 -18.90
C TRP A 143 -7.38 3.87 -19.39
N TYR A 144 -7.05 5.12 -19.74
CA TYR A 144 -5.71 5.49 -20.18
C TYR A 144 -4.83 5.85 -18.97
N PRO A 145 -3.66 5.20 -18.79
CA PRO A 145 -2.76 5.50 -17.69
C PRO A 145 -2.17 6.91 -17.83
N PRO A 146 -1.88 7.61 -16.71
CA PRO A 146 -1.10 8.82 -16.78
C PRO A 146 0.34 8.52 -17.22
N VAL A 147 1.07 9.54 -17.69
CA VAL A 147 2.47 9.40 -18.14
C VAL A 147 3.42 9.03 -16.99
N ARG A 148 3.01 9.30 -15.75
CA ARG A 148 3.74 9.00 -14.50
C ARG A 148 2.75 8.81 -13.36
N ASN A 149 3.18 8.18 -12.26
CA ASN A 149 2.39 8.16 -11.03
C ASN A 149 1.99 9.59 -10.63
N VAL A 150 0.70 9.80 -10.36
CA VAL A 150 0.15 11.11 -9.96
C VAL A 150 -0.39 10.98 -8.54
N MET A 151 0.09 11.84 -7.64
CA MET A 151 -0.40 11.88 -6.26
C MET A 151 -1.93 12.15 -6.26
N PRO A 152 -2.74 11.35 -5.54
CA PRO A 152 -4.14 11.65 -5.34
C PRO A 152 -4.33 13.02 -4.68
N ARG A 153 -5.35 13.76 -5.11
CA ARG A 153 -5.65 15.08 -4.53
C ARG A 153 -6.06 14.94 -3.05
N VAL A 154 -5.42 15.74 -2.20
CA VAL A 154 -5.78 15.95 -0.78
C VAL A 154 -6.24 17.39 -0.56
N ILE A 155 -7.01 17.61 0.50
CA ILE A 155 -7.54 18.92 0.92
C ILE A 155 -6.85 19.33 2.21
N ARG A 156 -6.45 20.59 2.29
CA ARG A 156 -5.97 21.21 3.52
C ARG A 156 -7.06 22.11 4.09
N VAL A 157 -7.29 22.02 5.39
CA VAL A 157 -8.27 22.82 6.13
C VAL A 157 -7.51 23.88 6.91
N ASP A 158 -7.87 25.14 6.70
CA ASP A 158 -7.32 26.26 7.46
C ASP A 158 -7.83 26.23 8.90
N SER A 159 -6.96 26.62 9.83
CA SER A 159 -7.24 26.74 11.27
C SER A 159 -8.04 27.99 11.62
#